data_AF-A0A8C5DYT8-F1
#
_entry.id   AF-A0A8C5DYT8-F1
#
_cell.length_a   1.000
_cell.length_b   1.000
_cell.length_c   1.000
_cell.angle_alpha   90.00
_cell.angle_beta   90.00
_cell.angle_gamma   90.00
#
_symmetry.space_group_name_H-M   'P 1'
#
loop_
_entity.id
_entity.type
_entity.pdbx_description
1 polymer ?
#
loop_
_entity_poly.entity_id
_entity_poly.type
_entity_poly.pdbx_seq_one_letter_code
_entity_poly.pdbx_strand_id
1 'polypeptide(L)' 'MVKTLIILGSVCSVLFFYLQPSCPTMDDLNACPLNYAPICATDGNTYPNECALCVRRATTKMDILIVKEGNC' A
#
# COMPACT_ATOMS: atom_id res chain seq x y z
N MET A 1 -7.53 9.92 6.07
CA MET A 1 -8.24 10.85 5.17
C MET A 1 -7.24 11.55 4.26
N VAL A 2 -6.69 10.86 3.26
CA VAL A 2 -5.99 11.54 2.15
C VAL A 2 -6.28 10.77 0.86
N LYS A 3 -7.54 10.84 0.39
CA LYS A 3 -7.81 10.59 -1.03
C LYS A 3 -7.30 11.83 -1.75
N THR A 4 -6.02 11.84 -2.11
CA THR A 4 -5.34 13.01 -2.68
C THR A 4 -6.01 13.40 -3.99
N LEU A 5 -6.71 14.52 -3.94
CA LEU A 5 -7.31 15.24 -5.05
C LEU A 5 -6.19 15.84 -5.93
N ILE A 6 -5.65 15.07 -6.88
CA ILE A 6 -4.78 15.63 -7.94
C ILE A 6 -5.64 15.86 -9.19
N ILE A 7 -6.29 17.01 -9.19
CA ILE A 7 -6.82 17.67 -10.38
C ILE A 7 -5.66 18.43 -11.02
N LEU A 8 -5.19 17.98 -12.19
CA LEU A 8 -4.67 18.77 -13.32
C LEU A 8 -3.84 17.87 -14.27
N GLY A 9 -4.42 17.51 -15.42
CA GLY A 9 -3.69 17.02 -16.61
C GLY A 9 -3.18 15.57 -16.59
N SER A 10 -3.80 14.70 -17.40
CA SER A 10 -3.31 13.39 -17.90
C SER A 10 -2.84 12.27 -16.94
N VAL A 11 -2.75 12.47 -15.62
CA VAL A 11 -2.40 11.39 -14.65
C VAL A 11 -3.60 10.53 -14.19
N CYS A 12 -4.77 10.72 -14.81
CA CYS A 12 -6.07 10.16 -14.38
C CYS A 12 -6.30 8.68 -14.75
N SER A 13 -5.43 8.01 -15.51
CA SER A 13 -5.69 6.61 -15.93
C SER A 13 -4.82 5.56 -15.23
N VAL A 14 -3.67 5.95 -14.65
CA VAL A 14 -2.70 5.01 -14.05
C VAL A 14 -2.86 4.95 -12.53
N LEU A 15 -3.19 6.08 -11.90
CA LEU A 15 -3.34 6.21 -10.44
C LEU A 15 -4.64 5.58 -9.90
N PHE A 16 -5.61 5.26 -10.77
CA PHE A 16 -6.87 4.61 -10.37
C PHE A 16 -6.75 3.09 -10.19
N PHE A 17 -5.69 2.47 -10.71
CA PHE A 17 -5.43 1.02 -10.52
C PHE A 17 -4.59 0.70 -9.28
N TYR A 18 -3.91 1.70 -8.71
CA TYR A 18 -2.99 1.50 -7.60
C TYR A 18 -3.45 2.29 -6.38
N LEU A 19 -3.92 1.58 -5.36
CA LEU A 19 -4.37 2.16 -4.10
C LEU A 19 -3.16 2.47 -3.21
N GLN A 20 -3.06 3.72 -2.75
CA GLN A 20 -2.04 4.11 -1.78
C GLN A 20 -2.31 3.43 -0.42
N PRO A 21 -1.34 2.69 0.15
CA PRO A 21 -1.53 2.09 1.46
C PRO A 21 -1.45 3.16 2.55
N SER A 22 -2.32 3.03 3.55
CA SER A 22 -2.39 3.87 4.75
C SER A 22 -1.36 3.39 5.76
N CYS A 23 -0.12 3.80 5.58
CA CYS A 23 0.96 3.44 6.50
C CYS A 23 1.02 4.40 7.69
N PRO A 24 0.88 3.90 8.93
CA PRO A 24 1.14 4.72 10.10
C PRO A 24 2.64 5.06 10.20
N THR A 25 2.96 6.09 10.96
CA THR A 25 4.35 6.48 11.23
C THR A 25 5.08 5.36 11.98
N MET A 26 6.40 5.29 11.83
CA MET A 26 7.22 4.23 12.41
C MET A 26 7.10 4.08 13.93
N ASP A 27 6.77 5.15 14.63
CA ASP A 27 6.53 5.13 16.08
C ASP A 27 5.31 4.26 16.48
N ASP A 28 4.40 4.00 15.54
CA ASP A 28 3.20 3.16 15.71
C ASP A 28 3.36 1.74 15.09
N LEU A 29 4.46 1.47 14.39
CA LEU A 29 4.73 0.18 13.72
C LEU A 29 5.48 -0.81 14.63
N ASN A 30 5.28 -0.74 15.94
CA ASN A 30 5.91 -1.67 16.89
C ASN A 30 5.43 -3.12 16.73
N ALA A 31 4.21 -3.32 16.23
CA ALA A 31 3.65 -4.63 15.91
C ALA A 31 2.59 -4.52 14.83
N CYS A 32 2.60 -5.45 13.86
CA CYS A 32 1.49 -5.63 12.94
C CYS A 32 0.47 -6.62 13.52
N PRO A 33 -0.84 -6.37 13.37
CA PRO A 33 -1.85 -7.35 13.70
C PRO A 33 -1.65 -8.63 12.85
N LEU A 34 -2.00 -9.78 13.45
CA LEU A 34 -1.93 -11.09 12.79
C LEU A 34 -3.18 -11.42 11.97
N ASN A 35 -3.97 -10.40 11.59
CA ASN A 35 -5.12 -10.60 10.73
C ASN A 35 -4.65 -10.95 9.31
N TYR A 36 -5.23 -11.98 8.73
CA TYR A 36 -4.95 -12.37 7.36
C TYR A 36 -5.97 -11.70 6.42
N ALA A 37 -5.50 -10.67 5.72
CA ALA A 37 -6.24 -9.90 4.72
C ALA A 37 -5.30 -9.67 3.52
N PRO A 38 -5.08 -10.70 2.70
CA PRO A 38 -4.03 -10.68 1.69
C PRO A 38 -4.27 -9.57 0.65
N ILE A 39 -3.19 -8.97 0.18
CA ILE A 39 -3.21 -7.95 -0.87
C ILE A 39 -2.08 -8.19 -1.87
N CYS A 40 -2.34 -7.92 -3.14
CA CYS A 40 -1.33 -7.92 -4.18
C CYS A 40 -0.80 -6.51 -4.38
N ALA A 41 0.52 -6.36 -4.38
CA ALA A 41 1.18 -5.06 -4.46
C ALA A 41 1.92 -4.85 -5.79
N THR A 42 2.34 -3.61 -6.06
CA THR A 42 2.96 -3.22 -7.34
C THR A 42 4.32 -3.85 -7.60
N ASP A 43 4.96 -4.38 -6.56
CA ASP A 43 6.21 -5.15 -6.65
C ASP A 43 5.96 -6.63 -7.01
N GLY A 44 4.72 -7.01 -7.28
CA GLY A 44 4.32 -8.38 -7.65
C GLY A 44 4.24 -9.34 -6.47
N ASN A 45 4.42 -8.87 -5.23
CA ASN A 45 4.36 -9.70 -4.04
C ASN A 45 2.98 -9.63 -3.38
N THR A 46 2.58 -10.76 -2.80
CA THR A 46 1.42 -10.82 -1.91
C THR A 46 1.84 -10.52 -0.49
N TYR A 47 1.17 -9.57 0.15
CA TYR A 47 1.37 -9.26 1.56
C TYR A 47 0.19 -9.80 2.38
N PRO A 48 0.43 -10.39 3.57
CA PRO A 48 -0.62 -11.00 4.38
C PRO A 48 -1.63 -9.98 4.92
N ASN A 49 -1.24 -8.70 5.01
CA ASN A 49 -2.08 -7.56 5.29
C ASN A 49 -1.38 -6.25 4.90
N GLU A 50 -2.12 -5.14 4.93
CA GLU A 50 -1.63 -3.80 4.62
C GLU A 50 -0.49 -3.35 5.56
N CYS A 51 -0.50 -3.76 6.83
CA CYS A 51 0.59 -3.43 7.77
C CYS A 51 1.92 -4.05 7.34
N ALA A 52 1.91 -5.32 6.92
CA ALA A 52 3.11 -5.99 6.40
C ALA A 52 3.67 -5.30 5.15
N LEU A 53 2.79 -4.83 4.26
CA LEU A 53 3.17 -4.00 3.11
C LEU A 53 3.83 -2.69 3.57
N CYS A 54 3.30 -2.03 4.60
CA CYS A 54 3.86 -0.79 5.14
C CYS A 54 5.25 -0.96 5.76
N VAL A 55 5.45 -2.04 6.54
CA VAL A 55 6.78 -2.41 7.06
C VAL A 55 7.75 -2.63 5.91
N ARG A 56 7.33 -3.33 4.86
CA ARG A 56 8.17 -3.53 3.68
C ARG A 56 8.51 -2.23 2.97
N ARG A 57 7.51 -1.39 2.70
CA ARG A 57 7.66 -0.09 2.03
C ARG A 57 8.69 0.77 2.75
N ALA A 58 8.66 0.79 4.07
CA ALA A 58 9.54 1.63 4.85
C ALA A 58 10.92 1.03 5.15
N THR A 59 11.05 -0.30 5.20
CA THR A 59 12.37 -0.96 5.27
C THR A 59 13.15 -0.83 3.97
N THR A 60 12.48 -0.93 2.81
CA THR A 60 13.12 -0.83 1.50
C THR A 60 13.17 0.60 0.97
N LYS A 61 12.38 1.52 1.53
CA LYS A 61 12.16 2.88 1.04
C LYS A 61 11.65 2.91 -0.42
N MET A 62 11.04 1.82 -0.88
CA MET A 62 10.43 1.74 -2.21
C MET A 62 8.99 2.22 -2.16
N ASP A 63 8.50 2.83 -3.24
CA ASP A 63 7.12 3.24 -3.35
C ASP A 63 6.23 2.08 -3.83
N ILE A 64 5.88 1.19 -2.88
CA ILE A 64 5.02 0.04 -3.15
C ILE A 64 3.56 0.40 -2.89
N LEU A 65 2.70 0.19 -3.88
CA LEU A 65 1.27 0.47 -3.83
C LEU A 65 0.46 -0.83 -3.89
N ILE A 66 -0.83 -0.77 -3.55
CA ILE A 66 -1.74 -1.91 -3.61
C ILE A 66 -2.36 -1.98 -5.01
N VAL A 67 -2.33 -3.15 -5.64
CA VAL A 67 -2.96 -3.41 -6.95
C VAL A 67 -4.38 -3.93 -6.76
N LYS A 68 -4.55 -4.96 -5.93
CA LYS A 68 -5.84 -5.60 -5.64
C LYS A 68 -5.83 -6.22 -4.24
N GLU A 69 -7.02 -6.41 -3.70
CA GLU A 69 -7.23 -7.32 -2.57
C GLU A 69 -7.07 -8.78 -3.02
N GLY A 70 -6.67 -9.65 -2.11
CA GLY A 70 -6.32 -11.05 -2.38
C GLY A 70 -4.87 -11.24 -2.76
N ASN A 71 -4.50 -12.50 -3.02
CA ASN A 71 -3.16 -12.83 -3.51
C ASN A 71 -2.96 -12.29 -4.93
N CYS A 72 -1.72 -11.97 -5.29
CA CYS A 72 -1.31 -11.92 -6.69
C CYS A 72 -1.61 -13.30 -7.30
#